data_AF-A0A355A7A6-F1
#
_entry.id   AF-A0A355A7A6-F1
#
_cell.length_a   1.000
_cell.length_b   1.000
_cell.length_c   1.000
_cell.angle_alpha   90.00
_cell.angle_beta   90.00
_cell.angle_gamma   90.00
#
_symmetry.space_group_name_H-M   'P 1'
#
loop_
_entity.id
_entity.type
_entity.pdbx_description
1 polymer ?
#
loop_
_entity_poly.entity_id
_entity_poly.type
_entity_poly.pdbx_seq_one_letter_code
_entity_poly.pdbx_strand_id
1 'polypeptide(L)'
;MFMEINTKLTKGIQEVKYLATENSWRYRPLMRYCFYQYEQLKYWLYKEEIWEELRKHPEFVTYTIEECQQDLETLVQWGNLIPVQDTAKARTVEEFKTKQFRYQLSEYSVEIERMTITLENLLVEGASLEPSLIERIREALQQLPAMAEADLKVSGSWWHGLNADFKSLNQNYQDYIRSFHSLRAEELMKSAAFIAYKDSIIGYLREFIKGLQTNSYWIEEELRSFDEKLIETVIKKVFAYERAIPRLETVSDRDIDENIRGRWRSIKQWFLGTEHRNSEVLKLFDITNELIRKITRYAAQIVENLNSAANRKEEYKKLAERFLSCAELEECHKLSALAFGVFNSRHLKGDLERATENITGSVYEEPPLLVEIRPRTRAYREKSAKTPIVDKSAQKEKLYGQYIQSLRREQEVIKGFIHENQIDFAALPEVSTYVRTTLLRWVGRACASGERKGKTEDGRIFRLLDPPPGVRCRLRCEDGDLEMPAYKICFEEGRRG
;
A
#
# COMPACT_ATOMS: atom_id res chain seq x y z
N MET A 1 -36.60 -2.20 -13.03
CA MET A 1 -37.33 -1.17 -12.26
C MET A 1 -37.23 0.12 -13.07
N PHE A 2 -38.35 0.72 -13.47
CA PHE A 2 -38.33 2.02 -14.18
C PHE A 2 -38.23 3.14 -13.13
N MET A 3 -37.35 4.11 -13.38
CA MET A 3 -37.16 5.28 -12.51
C MET A 3 -38.41 6.16 -12.57
N GLU A 4 -39.03 6.46 -11.43
CA GLU A 4 -40.12 7.43 -11.36
C GLU A 4 -39.56 8.85 -11.45
N ILE A 5 -39.88 9.54 -12.54
CA ILE A 5 -39.48 10.94 -12.77
C ILE A 5 -40.52 11.84 -12.10
N ASN A 6 -40.13 12.49 -11.00
CA ASN A 6 -40.98 13.47 -10.30
C ASN A 6 -40.63 14.91 -10.70
N THR A 7 -41.50 15.86 -10.32
CA THR A 7 -41.32 17.28 -10.62
C THR A 7 -40.08 17.89 -9.96
N LYS A 8 -39.59 17.33 -8.85
CA LYS A 8 -38.31 17.72 -8.24
C LYS A 8 -37.13 17.40 -9.16
N LEU A 9 -37.15 16.25 -9.85
CA LEU A 9 -36.10 15.81 -10.77
C LEU A 9 -36.09 16.58 -12.10
N THR A 10 -37.22 17.11 -12.55
CA THR A 10 -37.33 17.86 -13.83
C THR A 10 -37.17 19.37 -13.69
N LYS A 11 -37.21 19.92 -12.46
CA LYS A 11 -37.07 21.36 -12.22
C LYS A 11 -35.59 21.74 -12.22
N GLY A 12 -35.22 22.75 -13.01
CA GLY A 12 -33.86 23.29 -13.01
C GLY A 12 -33.52 23.94 -11.66
N ILE A 13 -32.32 23.66 -11.16
CA ILE A 13 -31.73 24.31 -9.98
C ILE A 13 -31.25 25.70 -10.43
N GLN A 14 -31.91 26.76 -9.95
CA GLN A 14 -31.62 28.12 -10.42
C GLN A 14 -30.34 28.67 -9.79
N GLU A 15 -30.06 28.22 -8.59
CA GLU A 15 -28.96 28.64 -7.73
C GLU A 15 -27.61 28.35 -8.41
N VAL A 16 -27.45 27.23 -9.13
CA VAL A 16 -26.19 26.90 -9.85
C VAL A 16 -25.86 27.81 -11.05
N LYS A 17 -26.76 28.72 -11.47
CA LYS A 17 -26.53 29.59 -12.64
C LYS A 17 -25.27 30.45 -12.53
N TYR A 18 -24.91 30.91 -11.33
CA TYR A 18 -23.75 31.79 -11.15
C TYR A 18 -22.41 31.10 -11.47
N LEU A 19 -22.38 29.76 -11.61
CA LEU A 19 -21.20 28.99 -11.96
C LEU A 19 -20.90 28.97 -13.47
N ALA A 20 -21.90 29.19 -14.33
CA ALA A 20 -21.82 28.90 -15.76
C ALA A 20 -22.29 30.04 -16.69
N THR A 21 -22.46 31.26 -16.16
CA THR A 21 -22.78 32.47 -16.93
C THR A 21 -21.53 33.22 -17.39
N GLU A 22 -21.65 34.14 -18.34
CA GLU A 22 -20.51 34.94 -18.84
C GLU A 22 -19.83 35.74 -17.72
N ASN A 23 -20.61 36.24 -16.76
CA ASN A 23 -20.12 36.98 -15.60
C ASN A 23 -19.73 36.09 -14.40
N SER A 24 -19.58 34.76 -14.59
CA SER A 24 -19.17 33.85 -13.51
C SER A 24 -17.85 34.25 -12.85
N TRP A 25 -16.96 34.92 -13.59
CA TRP A 25 -15.71 35.44 -13.04
C TRP A 25 -15.91 36.51 -11.94
N ARG A 26 -17.06 37.21 -11.92
CA ARG A 26 -17.45 38.14 -10.84
C ARG A 26 -18.26 37.44 -9.76
N TYR A 27 -19.23 36.62 -10.15
CA TYR A 27 -20.12 35.96 -9.19
C TYR A 27 -19.42 34.91 -8.32
N ARG A 28 -18.52 34.11 -8.89
CA ARG A 28 -17.85 33.03 -8.16
C ARG A 28 -16.96 33.56 -7.03
N PRO A 29 -16.10 34.57 -7.22
CA PRO A 29 -15.36 35.17 -6.12
C PRO A 29 -16.24 35.81 -5.05
N LEU A 30 -17.35 36.46 -5.45
CA LEU A 30 -18.31 37.03 -4.52
C LEU A 30 -18.93 35.94 -3.62
N MET A 31 -19.48 34.89 -4.24
CA MET A 31 -20.08 33.76 -3.52
C MET A 31 -19.05 33.02 -2.65
N ARG A 32 -17.82 32.83 -3.15
CA ARG A 32 -16.68 32.25 -2.43
C ARG A 32 -16.34 33.06 -1.17
N TYR A 33 -16.30 34.38 -1.27
CA TYR A 33 -16.07 35.24 -0.12
C TYR A 33 -17.20 35.14 0.90
N CYS A 34 -18.46 35.20 0.47
CA CYS A 34 -19.61 35.00 1.36
C CYS A 34 -19.55 33.64 2.06
N PHE A 35 -19.10 32.59 1.36
CA PHE A 35 -18.96 31.25 1.89
C PHE A 35 -17.86 31.16 2.96
N TYR A 36 -16.70 31.77 2.72
CA TYR A 36 -15.64 31.83 3.73
C TYR A 36 -16.06 32.60 4.99
N GLN A 37 -16.81 33.69 4.84
CA GLN A 37 -17.37 34.42 5.98
C GLN A 37 -18.41 33.57 6.72
N TYR A 38 -19.24 32.82 5.99
CA TYR A 38 -20.18 31.86 6.57
C TYR A 38 -19.47 30.76 7.39
N GLU A 39 -18.37 30.17 6.88
CA GLU A 39 -17.58 29.17 7.63
C GLU A 39 -16.92 29.76 8.89
N GLN A 40 -16.65 31.06 8.89
CA GLN A 40 -16.18 31.81 10.06
C GLN A 40 -17.31 32.31 10.98
N LEU A 41 -18.53 31.79 10.79
CA LEU A 41 -19.75 32.12 11.56
C LEU A 41 -20.20 33.59 11.39
N LYS A 42 -19.70 34.31 10.38
CA LYS A 42 -20.15 35.65 10.00
C LYS A 42 -21.20 35.54 8.88
N TYR A 43 -22.47 35.43 9.29
CA TYR A 43 -23.59 35.15 8.38
C TYR A 43 -24.12 36.34 7.59
N TRP A 44 -23.83 37.58 8.02
CA TRP A 44 -24.40 38.79 7.44
C TRP A 44 -23.29 39.69 6.91
N LEU A 45 -23.39 40.09 5.64
CA LEU A 45 -22.42 40.95 4.98
C LEU A 45 -23.08 42.17 4.34
N TYR A 46 -22.44 43.32 4.44
CA TYR A 46 -22.82 44.51 3.70
C TYR A 46 -22.20 44.50 2.30
N LYS A 47 -22.84 45.21 1.36
CA LYS A 47 -22.30 45.40 0.00
C LYS A 47 -20.91 46.01 0.04
N GLU A 48 -20.70 47.00 0.91
CA GLU A 48 -19.44 47.72 1.06
C GLU A 48 -18.31 46.76 1.45
N GLU A 49 -18.57 45.83 2.39
CA GLU A 49 -17.60 44.82 2.82
C GLU A 49 -17.23 43.83 1.70
N ILE A 50 -18.21 43.43 0.89
CA ILE A 50 -18.00 42.53 -0.26
C ILE A 50 -17.19 43.24 -1.34
N TRP A 51 -17.54 44.50 -1.66
CA TRP A 51 -16.84 45.29 -2.66
C TRP A 51 -15.40 45.61 -2.24
N GLU A 52 -15.17 46.02 -0.99
CA GLU A 52 -13.85 46.32 -0.45
C GLU A 52 -12.93 45.09 -0.48
N GLU A 53 -13.44 43.90 -0.20
CA GLU A 53 -12.65 42.68 -0.27
C GLU A 53 -12.26 42.36 -1.72
N LEU A 54 -13.23 42.34 -2.64
CA LEU A 54 -12.97 41.99 -4.03
C LEU A 54 -11.93 42.93 -4.65
N ARG A 55 -11.99 44.24 -4.38
CA ARG A 55 -11.07 45.25 -4.93
C ARG A 55 -9.61 45.08 -4.50
N LYS A 56 -9.32 44.27 -3.47
CA LYS A 56 -7.93 43.93 -3.09
C LYS A 56 -7.22 43.06 -4.13
N HIS A 57 -7.97 42.41 -5.02
CA HIS A 57 -7.44 41.51 -6.03
C HIS A 57 -7.19 42.25 -7.37
N PRO A 58 -6.08 41.95 -8.08
CA PRO A 58 -5.72 42.58 -9.36
C PRO A 58 -6.82 42.55 -10.41
N GLU A 59 -7.63 41.49 -10.42
CA GLU A 59 -8.72 41.26 -11.37
C GLU A 59 -9.93 42.17 -11.16
N PHE A 60 -10.06 42.80 -9.99
CA PHE A 60 -11.20 43.62 -9.58
C PHE A 60 -10.84 45.10 -9.33
N VAL A 61 -9.67 45.57 -9.78
CA VAL A 61 -9.22 46.95 -9.56
C VAL A 61 -10.18 47.98 -10.16
N THR A 62 -10.81 47.66 -11.30
CA THR A 62 -11.79 48.51 -11.99
C THR A 62 -13.23 48.23 -11.60
N TYR A 63 -13.48 47.30 -10.67
CA TYR A 63 -14.83 46.88 -10.27
C TYR A 63 -15.50 47.94 -9.41
N THR A 64 -16.66 48.44 -9.86
CA THR A 64 -17.36 49.54 -9.18
C THR A 64 -18.38 49.06 -8.16
N ILE A 65 -18.80 49.95 -7.26
CA ILE A 65 -19.80 49.63 -6.24
C ILE A 65 -21.20 49.46 -6.85
N GLU A 66 -21.46 50.10 -7.99
CA GLU A 66 -22.69 49.93 -8.78
C GLU A 66 -22.73 48.55 -9.44
N GLU A 67 -21.61 48.08 -9.99
CA GLU A 67 -21.49 46.70 -10.51
C GLU A 67 -21.72 45.68 -9.38
N CYS A 68 -21.16 45.92 -8.19
CA CYS A 68 -21.41 45.09 -7.01
C CYS A 68 -22.90 45.05 -6.61
N GLN A 69 -23.60 46.18 -6.67
CA GLN A 69 -25.03 46.22 -6.40
C GLN A 69 -25.82 45.37 -7.41
N GLN A 70 -25.53 45.51 -8.71
CA GLN A 70 -26.21 44.74 -9.77
C GLN A 70 -25.94 43.23 -9.64
N ASP A 71 -24.71 42.87 -9.29
CA ASP A 71 -24.32 41.47 -9.13
C ASP A 71 -24.99 40.84 -7.91
N LEU A 72 -25.10 41.57 -6.79
CA LEU A 72 -25.84 41.12 -5.61
C LEU A 72 -27.34 40.96 -5.90
N GLU A 73 -27.96 41.88 -6.63
CA GLU A 73 -29.37 41.77 -7.03
C GLU A 73 -29.63 40.54 -7.91
N THR A 74 -28.69 40.25 -8.83
CA THR A 74 -28.76 39.06 -9.68
C THR A 74 -28.65 37.78 -8.87
N LEU A 75 -27.73 37.73 -7.91
CA LEU A 75 -27.57 36.58 -7.01
C LEU A 75 -28.77 36.38 -6.08
N VAL A 76 -29.41 37.47 -5.63
CA VAL A 76 -30.69 37.40 -4.91
C VAL A 76 -31.78 36.83 -5.80
N GLN A 77 -31.89 37.29 -7.06
CA GLN A 77 -32.91 36.82 -8.00
C GLN A 77 -32.80 35.32 -8.29
N TRP A 78 -31.58 34.78 -8.31
CA TRP A 78 -31.33 33.34 -8.49
C TRP A 78 -31.50 32.50 -7.22
N GLY A 79 -31.82 33.12 -6.07
CA GLY A 79 -31.98 32.43 -4.79
C GLY A 79 -30.66 32.12 -4.08
N ASN A 80 -29.55 32.70 -4.54
CA ASN A 80 -28.24 32.45 -3.97
C ASN A 80 -27.99 33.24 -2.68
N LEU A 81 -28.50 34.47 -2.62
CA LEU A 81 -28.40 35.37 -1.48
C LEU A 81 -29.78 35.75 -0.96
N ILE A 82 -29.89 35.87 0.36
CA ILE A 82 -31.08 36.32 1.07
C ILE A 82 -30.82 37.75 1.56
N PRO A 83 -31.50 38.77 0.99
CA PRO A 83 -31.35 40.14 1.44
C PRO A 83 -32.18 40.39 2.69
N VAL A 84 -31.58 40.98 3.72
CA VAL A 84 -32.27 41.42 4.93
C VAL A 84 -32.05 42.90 5.12
N GLN A 85 -33.16 43.63 5.27
CA GLN A 85 -33.12 45.06 5.46
C GLN A 85 -32.64 45.38 6.89
N ASP A 86 -31.60 46.20 6.99
CA ASP A 86 -31.10 46.69 8.27
C ASP A 86 -31.71 48.06 8.58
N THR A 87 -32.70 48.08 9.47
CA THR A 87 -33.38 49.31 9.88
C THR A 87 -32.73 50.01 11.08
N ALA A 88 -31.61 49.49 11.62
CA ALA A 88 -31.04 49.95 12.89
C ALA A 88 -30.03 51.12 12.77
N LYS A 89 -29.59 51.48 11.56
CA LYS A 89 -28.46 52.41 11.32
C LYS A 89 -28.81 53.71 10.57
N ALA A 90 -30.06 54.12 10.47
CA ALA A 90 -30.39 55.40 9.82
C ALA A 90 -30.16 56.59 10.77
N ARG A 91 -29.13 57.41 10.54
CA ARG A 91 -28.89 58.65 11.31
C ARG A 91 -29.46 59.89 10.60
N THR A 92 -29.83 59.79 9.31
CA THR A 92 -30.46 60.87 8.55
C THR A 92 -31.67 60.39 7.73
N VAL A 93 -32.57 61.31 7.34
CA VAL A 93 -33.75 61.02 6.51
C VAL A 93 -33.37 60.54 5.09
N GLU A 94 -32.19 60.94 4.60
CA GLU A 94 -31.63 60.51 3.32
C GLU A 94 -31.06 59.08 3.39
N GLU A 95 -30.36 58.72 4.49
CA GLU A 95 -29.93 57.35 4.78
C GLU A 95 -31.11 56.40 5.02
N PHE A 96 -32.22 56.89 5.59
CA PHE A 96 -33.46 56.10 5.72
C PHE A 96 -34.10 55.79 4.36
N LYS A 97 -33.93 56.68 3.37
CA LYS A 97 -34.38 56.45 1.98
C LYS A 97 -33.44 55.52 1.21
N THR A 98 -32.16 55.42 1.60
CA THR A 98 -31.22 54.43 1.04
C THR A 98 -31.35 53.12 1.80
N LYS A 99 -32.17 52.19 1.27
CA LYS A 99 -32.39 50.87 1.87
C LYS A 99 -31.05 50.13 2.01
N GLN A 100 -30.47 50.11 3.21
CA GLN A 100 -29.27 49.34 3.49
C GLN A 100 -29.64 47.88 3.71
N PHE A 101 -29.10 47.01 2.86
CA PHE A 101 -29.31 45.57 2.92
C PHE A 101 -28.05 44.87 3.42
N ARG A 102 -28.26 43.84 4.24
CA ARG A 102 -27.28 42.80 4.51
C ARG A 102 -27.64 41.57 3.70
N TYR A 103 -26.63 40.83 3.27
CA TYR A 103 -26.80 39.63 2.47
C TYR A 103 -26.31 38.42 3.25
N GLN A 104 -27.08 37.34 3.18
CA GLN A 104 -26.76 36.04 3.75
C GLN A 104 -26.81 34.99 2.64
N LEU A 105 -25.95 33.98 2.69
CA LEU A 105 -26.05 32.81 1.79
C LEU A 105 -27.30 31.99 2.09
N SER A 106 -27.99 31.54 1.05
CA SER A 106 -29.02 30.50 1.19
C SER A 106 -28.40 29.13 1.49
N GLU A 107 -29.17 28.21 2.06
CA GLU A 107 -28.71 26.83 2.34
C GLU A 107 -28.27 26.11 1.06
N TYR A 108 -28.98 26.34 -0.06
CA TYR A 108 -28.60 25.82 -1.36
C TYR A 108 -27.21 26.31 -1.78
N SER A 109 -26.93 27.61 -1.62
CA SER A 109 -25.62 28.17 -1.94
C SER A 109 -24.50 27.60 -1.09
N VAL A 110 -24.75 27.31 0.19
CA VAL A 110 -23.74 26.67 1.06
C VAL A 110 -23.37 25.30 0.51
N GLU A 111 -24.35 24.47 0.17
CA GLU A 111 -24.09 23.14 -0.40
C GLU A 111 -23.48 23.19 -1.80
N ILE A 112 -23.91 24.15 -2.64
CA ILE A 112 -23.34 24.37 -3.97
C ILE A 112 -21.89 24.85 -3.87
N GLU A 113 -21.57 25.72 -2.91
CA GLU A 113 -20.19 26.17 -2.69
C GLU A 113 -19.30 25.06 -2.13
N ARG A 114 -19.80 24.24 -1.19
CA ARG A 114 -19.12 23.01 -0.76
C ARG A 114 -18.80 22.12 -1.95
N MET A 115 -19.81 21.81 -2.78
CA MET A 115 -19.64 21.04 -4.01
C MET A 115 -18.60 21.68 -4.94
N THR A 116 -18.66 23.00 -5.13
CA THR A 116 -17.75 23.73 -6.02
C THR A 116 -16.31 23.63 -5.50
N ILE A 117 -16.07 23.80 -4.20
CA ILE A 117 -14.75 23.57 -3.58
C ILE A 117 -14.30 22.13 -3.80
N THR A 118 -15.18 21.15 -3.56
CA THR A 118 -14.87 19.73 -3.78
C THR A 118 -14.48 19.48 -5.23
N LEU A 119 -15.16 20.09 -6.20
CA LEU A 119 -14.83 19.96 -7.63
C LEU A 119 -13.51 20.64 -7.99
N GLU A 120 -13.23 21.81 -7.41
CA GLU A 120 -11.96 22.53 -7.58
C GLU A 120 -10.77 21.76 -6.99
N ASN A 121 -11.00 21.10 -5.84
CA ASN A 121 -10.01 20.35 -5.09
C ASN A 121 -9.98 18.86 -5.41
N LEU A 122 -10.83 18.38 -6.32
CA LEU A 122 -10.93 16.96 -6.73
C LEU A 122 -9.59 16.41 -7.24
N LEU A 123 -8.67 17.29 -7.61
CA LEU A 123 -7.31 16.96 -8.07
C LEU A 123 -6.23 17.14 -6.99
N VAL A 124 -6.51 17.85 -5.90
CA VAL A 124 -5.57 18.18 -4.81
C VAL A 124 -5.73 17.23 -3.63
N GLU A 125 -6.96 16.81 -3.33
CA GLU A 125 -7.24 15.71 -2.40
C GLU A 125 -6.91 14.38 -3.09
N GLY A 126 -5.63 14.03 -3.13
CA GLY A 126 -5.21 12.69 -3.51
C GLY A 126 -5.86 11.69 -2.57
N ALA A 127 -6.83 10.92 -3.08
CA ALA A 127 -7.50 9.90 -2.28
C ALA A 127 -6.47 8.99 -1.62
N SER A 128 -6.54 8.81 -0.30
CA SER A 128 -5.57 7.98 0.43
C SER A 128 -6.10 6.55 0.51
N LEU A 129 -5.31 5.59 0.05
CA LEU A 129 -5.48 4.18 0.37
C LEU A 129 -5.09 3.94 1.83
N GLU A 130 -6.06 3.91 2.73
CA GLU A 130 -5.83 3.65 4.15
C GLU A 130 -5.99 2.15 4.46
N PRO A 131 -4.91 1.41 4.77
CA PRO A 131 -5.01 -0.02 5.11
C PRO A 131 -5.84 -0.25 6.39
N SER A 132 -5.83 0.72 7.31
CA SER A 132 -6.57 0.68 8.57
C SER A 132 -8.09 0.62 8.40
N LEU A 133 -8.64 1.08 7.27
CA LEU A 133 -10.07 0.93 6.97
C LEU A 133 -10.45 -0.56 6.86
N ILE A 134 -9.58 -1.38 6.28
CA ILE A 134 -9.84 -2.80 6.07
C ILE A 134 -9.76 -3.55 7.41
N GLU A 135 -8.82 -3.16 8.27
CA GLU A 135 -8.72 -3.68 9.63
C GLU A 135 -9.94 -3.34 10.47
N ARG A 136 -10.43 -2.09 10.41
CA ARG A 136 -11.65 -1.68 11.11
C ARG A 136 -12.90 -2.39 10.59
N ILE A 137 -13.02 -2.59 9.27
CA ILE A 137 -14.10 -3.40 8.69
C ILE A 137 -14.03 -4.84 9.20
N ARG A 138 -12.84 -5.43 9.27
CA ARG A 138 -12.63 -6.76 9.83
C ARG A 138 -13.11 -6.82 11.29
N GLU A 139 -12.67 -5.90 12.13
CA GLU A 139 -13.06 -5.83 13.54
C GLU A 139 -14.57 -5.61 13.70
N ALA A 140 -15.17 -4.76 12.87
CA ALA A 140 -16.61 -4.51 12.88
C ALA A 140 -17.41 -5.77 12.47
N LEU A 141 -16.92 -6.54 11.50
CA LEU A 141 -17.52 -7.82 11.13
C LEU A 141 -17.37 -8.87 12.24
N GLN A 142 -16.25 -8.91 12.97
CA GLN A 142 -16.10 -9.79 14.15
C GLN A 142 -17.14 -9.54 15.23
N GLN A 143 -17.60 -8.29 15.36
CA GLN A 143 -18.59 -7.90 16.35
C GLN A 143 -20.03 -8.19 15.91
N LEU A 144 -20.26 -8.64 14.68
CA LEU A 144 -21.59 -8.86 14.13
C LEU A 144 -22.44 -9.89 14.94
N PRO A 145 -21.87 -11.00 15.45
CA PRO A 145 -22.59 -11.87 16.39
C PRO A 145 -22.99 -11.15 17.69
N ALA A 146 -22.12 -10.29 18.22
CA ALA A 146 -22.42 -9.51 19.42
C ALA A 146 -23.48 -8.43 19.17
N MET A 147 -23.58 -7.88 17.94
CA MET A 147 -24.67 -6.96 17.56
C MET A 147 -26.04 -7.62 17.67
N ALA A 148 -26.15 -8.93 17.40
CA ALA A 148 -27.43 -9.62 17.52
C ALA A 148 -27.94 -9.66 18.97
N GLU A 149 -27.06 -9.60 19.97
CA GLU A 149 -27.41 -9.60 21.40
C GLU A 149 -27.43 -8.20 22.02
N ALA A 150 -26.64 -7.26 21.48
CA ALA A 150 -26.48 -5.91 22.02
C ALA A 150 -27.75 -5.04 21.97
N ASP A 151 -27.77 -3.96 22.76
CA ASP A 151 -28.87 -2.99 22.74
C ASP A 151 -29.04 -2.32 21.36
N LEU A 152 -30.26 -1.85 21.12
CA LEU A 152 -30.70 -1.29 19.84
C LEU A 152 -29.83 -0.10 19.38
N LYS A 153 -29.44 0.79 20.30
CA LYS A 153 -28.55 1.92 20.01
C LYS A 153 -27.12 1.49 19.68
N VAL A 154 -26.59 0.49 20.40
CA VAL A 154 -25.23 -0.01 20.21
C VAL A 154 -25.12 -0.70 18.85
N SER A 155 -26.09 -1.57 18.54
CA SER A 155 -26.20 -2.27 17.26
C SER A 155 -26.26 -1.30 16.08
N GLY A 156 -27.10 -0.26 16.19
CA GLY A 156 -27.20 0.79 15.18
C GLY A 156 -25.89 1.56 14.99
N SER A 157 -25.21 1.93 16.08
CA SER A 157 -23.94 2.64 16.03
C SER A 157 -22.83 1.81 15.37
N TRP A 158 -22.67 0.54 15.75
CA TRP A 158 -21.67 -0.33 15.14
C TRP A 158 -21.96 -0.59 13.65
N TRP A 159 -23.23 -0.76 13.28
CA TRP A 159 -23.64 -0.88 11.89
C TRP A 159 -23.33 0.38 11.07
N HIS A 160 -23.55 1.57 11.64
CA HIS A 160 -23.17 2.82 11.00
C HIS A 160 -21.65 2.94 10.82
N GLY A 161 -20.87 2.55 11.82
CA GLY A 161 -19.41 2.50 11.75
C GLY A 161 -18.92 1.61 10.61
N LEU A 162 -19.41 0.36 10.55
CA LEU A 162 -19.10 -0.58 9.47
C LEU A 162 -19.41 0.01 8.09
N ASN A 163 -20.58 0.64 7.93
CA ASN A 163 -20.98 1.23 6.66
C ASN A 163 -20.17 2.48 6.30
N ALA A 164 -19.83 3.32 7.28
CA ALA A 164 -19.00 4.49 7.06
C ALA A 164 -17.60 4.07 6.57
N ASP A 165 -16.98 3.10 7.26
CA ASP A 165 -15.67 2.59 6.90
C ASP A 165 -15.69 1.88 5.53
N PHE A 166 -16.72 1.08 5.26
CA PHE A 166 -16.90 0.46 3.94
C PHE A 166 -17.11 1.49 2.82
N LYS A 167 -17.91 2.52 3.07
CA LYS A 167 -18.13 3.60 2.09
C LYS A 167 -16.84 4.36 1.82
N SER A 168 -16.10 4.74 2.86
CA SER A 168 -14.81 5.41 2.74
C SER A 168 -13.79 4.53 2.00
N LEU A 169 -13.70 3.24 2.34
CA LEU A 169 -12.84 2.31 1.59
C LEU A 169 -13.21 2.32 0.11
N ASN A 170 -14.50 2.16 -0.20
CA ASN A 170 -14.98 2.03 -1.58
C ASN A 170 -14.78 3.31 -2.40
N GLN A 171 -14.91 4.48 -1.77
CA GLN A 171 -14.69 5.76 -2.42
C GLN A 171 -13.19 6.05 -2.58
N ASN A 172 -12.40 5.87 -1.52
CA ASN A 172 -10.97 6.18 -1.52
C ASN A 172 -10.21 5.36 -2.57
N TYR A 173 -10.46 4.05 -2.69
CA TYR A 173 -9.74 3.28 -3.72
C TYR A 173 -10.17 3.67 -5.13
N GLN A 174 -11.46 3.93 -5.38
CA GLN A 174 -11.95 4.31 -6.71
C GLN A 174 -11.35 5.64 -7.16
N ASP A 175 -11.34 6.64 -6.26
CA ASP A 175 -10.79 7.95 -6.53
C ASP A 175 -9.26 7.87 -6.69
N TYR A 176 -8.59 7.05 -5.88
CA TYR A 176 -7.15 6.87 -6.00
C TYR A 176 -6.77 6.20 -7.31
N ILE A 177 -7.41 5.10 -7.70
CA ILE A 177 -7.16 4.44 -8.98
C ILE A 177 -7.44 5.41 -10.14
N ARG A 178 -8.53 6.19 -10.09
CA ARG A 178 -8.84 7.19 -11.11
C ARG A 178 -7.72 8.22 -11.29
N SER A 179 -7.05 8.63 -10.21
CA SER A 179 -5.95 9.59 -10.26
C SER A 179 -4.80 9.12 -11.19
N PHE A 180 -4.49 7.82 -11.22
CA PHE A 180 -3.44 7.23 -12.07
C PHE A 180 -3.82 7.07 -13.54
N HIS A 181 -5.12 7.08 -13.85
CA HIS A 181 -5.62 6.98 -15.22
C HIS A 181 -5.85 8.34 -15.88
N SER A 182 -5.56 9.44 -15.19
CA SER A 182 -5.65 10.78 -15.75
C SER A 182 -4.51 11.09 -16.74
N LEU A 183 -4.80 11.90 -17.77
CA LEU A 183 -3.82 12.37 -18.76
C LEU A 183 -2.61 13.06 -18.10
N ARG A 184 -2.88 13.91 -17.11
CA ARG A 184 -1.84 14.62 -16.36
C ARG A 184 -0.97 13.69 -15.52
N ALA A 185 -1.55 12.67 -14.89
CA ALA A 185 -0.74 11.66 -14.20
C ALA A 185 0.16 10.90 -15.18
N GLU A 186 -0.33 10.61 -16.38
CA GLU A 186 0.47 9.97 -17.42
C GLU A 186 1.62 10.88 -17.91
N GLU A 187 1.40 12.19 -18.04
CA GLU A 187 2.45 13.16 -18.35
C GLU A 187 3.49 13.26 -17.22
N LEU A 188 3.03 13.34 -15.96
CA LEU A 188 3.92 13.38 -14.80
C LEU A 188 4.80 12.12 -14.74
N MET A 189 4.23 10.93 -15.00
CA MET A 189 4.96 9.66 -15.05
C MET A 189 6.05 9.60 -16.13
N LYS A 190 5.95 10.43 -17.17
CA LYS A 190 6.96 10.53 -18.25
C LYS A 190 8.09 11.51 -17.92
N SER A 191 7.99 12.28 -16.82
CA SER A 191 8.99 13.27 -16.42
C SER A 191 10.13 12.65 -15.61
N ALA A 192 11.34 13.23 -15.69
CA ALA A 192 12.48 12.79 -14.88
C ALA A 192 12.24 12.98 -13.37
N ALA A 193 11.45 13.98 -12.97
CA ALA A 193 11.06 14.22 -11.59
C ALA A 193 10.33 13.01 -10.96
N PHE A 194 9.63 12.22 -11.78
CA PHE A 194 8.92 11.03 -11.33
C PHE A 194 9.85 9.93 -10.80
N ILE A 195 11.10 9.84 -11.28
CA ILE A 195 12.05 8.81 -10.83
C ILE A 195 12.29 8.88 -9.33
N ALA A 196 12.33 10.09 -8.76
CA ALA A 196 12.55 10.30 -7.32
C ALA A 196 11.37 9.83 -6.46
N TYR A 197 10.14 9.87 -7.01
CA TYR A 197 8.91 9.55 -6.26
C TYR A 197 8.39 8.13 -6.52
N LYS A 198 8.88 7.42 -7.56
CA LYS A 198 8.35 6.12 -7.96
C LYS A 198 8.39 5.08 -6.83
N ASP A 199 9.47 5.07 -6.04
CA ASP A 199 9.68 4.05 -5.02
C ASP A 199 8.74 4.26 -3.82
N SER A 200 8.44 5.52 -3.48
CA SER A 200 7.43 5.87 -2.47
C SER A 200 6.03 5.43 -2.91
N ILE A 201 5.66 5.68 -4.17
CA ILE A 201 4.35 5.27 -4.70
C ILE A 201 4.23 3.74 -4.75
N ILE A 202 5.25 3.05 -5.26
CA ILE A 202 5.26 1.58 -5.31
C ILE A 202 5.22 0.98 -3.90
N GLY A 203 5.98 1.56 -2.96
CA GLY A 203 5.99 1.14 -1.55
C GLY A 203 4.60 1.25 -0.93
N TYR A 204 3.95 2.40 -1.10
CA TYR A 204 2.61 2.67 -0.62
C TYR A 204 1.56 1.70 -1.20
N LEU A 205 1.58 1.47 -2.52
CA LEU A 205 0.70 0.50 -3.18
C LEU A 205 0.89 -0.92 -2.65
N ARG A 206 2.14 -1.33 -2.42
CA ARG A 206 2.45 -2.67 -1.90
C ARG A 206 2.00 -2.84 -0.46
N GLU A 207 2.15 -1.81 0.37
CA GLU A 207 1.69 -1.82 1.75
C GLU A 207 0.17 -1.96 1.84
N PHE A 208 -0.55 -1.19 1.01
CA PHE A 208 -2.00 -1.32 0.91
C PHE A 208 -2.44 -2.71 0.41
N ILE A 209 -1.83 -3.23 -0.66
CA ILE A 209 -2.11 -4.60 -1.14
C ILE A 209 -1.87 -5.62 -0.02
N LYS A 210 -0.76 -5.49 0.73
CA LYS A 210 -0.43 -6.42 1.81
C LYS A 210 -1.48 -6.37 2.92
N GLY A 211 -1.92 -5.18 3.31
CA GLY A 211 -3.00 -4.99 4.28
C GLY A 211 -4.32 -5.59 3.79
N LEU A 212 -4.66 -5.38 2.51
CA LEU A 212 -5.84 -5.95 1.88
C LEU A 212 -5.77 -7.48 1.84
N GLN A 213 -4.66 -8.08 1.39
CA GLN A 213 -4.48 -9.54 1.33
C GLN A 213 -4.59 -10.19 2.71
N THR A 214 -3.98 -9.58 3.72
CA THR A 214 -3.94 -10.16 5.07
C THR A 214 -5.34 -10.22 5.68
N ASN A 215 -6.13 -9.17 5.48
CA ASN A 215 -7.47 -9.06 6.08
C ASN A 215 -8.57 -9.65 5.21
N SER A 216 -8.43 -9.65 3.86
CA SER A 216 -9.49 -10.10 2.96
C SER A 216 -9.80 -11.59 3.12
N TYR A 217 -8.79 -12.46 3.25
CA TYR A 217 -9.03 -13.89 3.44
C TYR A 217 -9.83 -14.18 4.71
N TRP A 218 -9.50 -13.48 5.80
CA TRP A 218 -10.21 -13.60 7.06
C TRP A 218 -11.65 -13.09 6.91
N ILE A 219 -11.85 -11.93 6.29
CA ILE A 219 -13.18 -11.36 6.04
C ILE A 219 -14.03 -12.28 5.17
N GLU A 220 -13.45 -12.88 4.13
CA GLU A 220 -14.14 -13.82 3.25
C GLU A 220 -14.60 -15.08 4.00
N GLU A 221 -13.76 -15.62 4.89
CA GLU A 221 -14.12 -16.77 5.73
C GLU A 221 -15.26 -16.41 6.69
N GLU A 222 -15.17 -15.26 7.36
CA GLU A 222 -16.17 -14.81 8.32
C GLU A 222 -17.52 -14.53 7.63
N LEU A 223 -17.51 -13.87 6.48
CA LEU A 223 -18.73 -13.62 5.70
C LEU A 223 -19.41 -14.90 5.20
N ARG A 224 -18.66 -16.01 5.06
CA ARG A 224 -19.20 -17.32 4.71
C ARG A 224 -19.71 -18.11 5.92
N SER A 225 -19.19 -17.82 7.11
CA SER A 225 -19.53 -18.51 8.35
C SER A 225 -20.84 -17.99 8.99
N PHE A 226 -21.23 -16.74 8.71
CA PHE A 226 -22.47 -16.17 9.24
C PHE A 226 -23.73 -16.90 8.74
N ASP A 227 -24.55 -17.34 9.70
CA ASP A 227 -25.90 -17.86 9.43
C ASP A 227 -26.85 -16.73 9.01
N GLU A 228 -27.75 -17.01 8.06
CA GLU A 228 -28.73 -16.07 7.55
C GLU A 228 -29.67 -15.57 8.68
N LYS A 229 -29.96 -16.42 9.67
CA LYS A 229 -30.76 -16.03 10.85
C LYS A 229 -30.10 -14.95 11.68
N LEU A 230 -28.77 -15.03 11.85
CA LEU A 230 -28.00 -14.04 12.59
C LEU A 230 -28.09 -12.68 11.89
N ILE A 231 -27.85 -12.68 10.58
CA ILE A 231 -27.91 -11.47 9.75
C ILE A 231 -29.31 -10.84 9.78
N GLU A 232 -30.36 -11.63 9.62
CA GLU A 232 -31.75 -11.14 9.70
C GLU A 232 -32.06 -10.50 11.06
N THR A 233 -31.48 -11.02 12.15
CA THR A 233 -31.66 -10.48 13.50
C THR A 233 -30.99 -9.11 13.63
N VAL A 234 -29.76 -8.98 13.13
CA VAL A 234 -29.03 -7.70 13.10
C VAL A 234 -29.75 -6.67 12.23
N ILE A 235 -30.18 -7.04 11.02
CA ILE A 235 -30.90 -6.15 10.10
C ILE A 235 -32.18 -5.62 10.76
N LYS A 236 -32.96 -6.47 11.43
CA LYS A 236 -34.18 -6.02 12.15
C LYS A 236 -33.88 -5.05 13.29
N LYS A 237 -32.80 -5.26 14.05
CA LYS A 237 -32.37 -4.33 15.10
C LYS A 237 -31.96 -2.98 14.52
N VAL A 238 -31.15 -3.00 13.46
CA VAL A 238 -30.71 -1.78 12.75
C VAL A 238 -31.91 -1.04 12.15
N PHE A 239 -32.86 -1.76 11.55
CA PHE A 239 -34.09 -1.18 11.02
C PHE A 239 -34.89 -0.47 12.12
N ALA A 240 -35.07 -1.12 13.27
CA ALA A 240 -35.75 -0.52 14.41
C ALA A 240 -35.02 0.72 14.95
N TYR A 241 -33.68 0.74 14.91
CA TYR A 241 -32.86 1.90 15.25
C TYR A 241 -33.05 3.06 14.26
N GLU A 242 -32.94 2.80 12.97
CA GLU A 242 -33.09 3.81 11.91
C GLU A 242 -34.49 4.44 11.91
N ARG A 243 -35.53 3.64 12.20
CA ARG A 243 -36.91 4.10 12.35
C ARG A 243 -37.13 4.99 13.59
N ALA A 244 -36.33 4.80 14.64
CA ALA A 244 -36.43 5.59 15.87
C ALA A 244 -35.78 6.98 15.75
N ILE A 245 -35.01 7.23 14.67
CA ILE A 245 -34.37 8.53 14.43
C ILE A 245 -35.43 9.51 13.87
N PRO A 246 -35.70 10.65 14.56
CA PRO A 246 -36.65 11.63 14.06
C PRO A 246 -36.12 12.32 12.80
N ARG A 247 -36.89 12.28 11.70
CA ARG A 247 -36.57 12.91 10.41
C ARG A 247 -37.68 13.89 10.01
N LEU A 248 -37.30 15.01 9.38
CA LEU A 248 -38.22 16.03 8.88
C LEU A 248 -38.97 15.58 7.60
N GLU A 249 -38.36 14.73 6.78
CA GLU A 249 -38.98 14.09 5.62
C GLU A 249 -39.42 12.65 5.94
N THR A 250 -40.62 12.27 5.48
CA THR A 250 -41.15 10.91 5.60
C THR A 250 -40.46 9.97 4.61
N VAL A 251 -39.40 9.30 5.08
CA VAL A 251 -38.81 8.16 4.39
C VAL A 251 -39.66 6.93 4.66
N SER A 252 -40.00 6.13 3.64
CA SER A 252 -40.83 4.94 3.85
C SER A 252 -40.05 3.85 4.59
N ASP A 253 -40.73 3.08 5.44
CA ASP A 253 -40.14 1.91 6.13
C ASP A 253 -39.50 0.93 5.11
N ARG A 254 -40.09 0.84 3.91
CA ARG A 254 -39.56 0.01 2.82
C ARG A 254 -38.21 0.51 2.32
N ASP A 255 -38.04 1.81 2.11
CA ASP A 255 -36.78 2.39 1.63
C ASP A 255 -35.64 2.19 2.63
N ILE A 256 -35.96 2.25 3.94
CA ILE A 256 -34.98 2.02 5.01
C ILE A 256 -34.50 0.56 4.99
N ASP A 257 -35.43 -0.40 4.95
CA ASP A 257 -35.09 -1.83 4.89
C ASP A 257 -34.31 -2.19 3.61
N GLU A 258 -34.75 -1.68 2.45
CA GLU A 258 -34.06 -1.88 1.17
C GLU A 258 -32.63 -1.31 1.19
N ASN A 259 -32.42 -0.15 1.82
CA ASN A 259 -31.08 0.46 1.95
C ASN A 259 -30.16 -0.37 2.86
N ILE A 260 -30.64 -0.80 4.04
CA ILE A 260 -29.86 -1.62 4.98
C ILE A 260 -29.46 -2.94 4.31
N ARG A 261 -30.41 -3.65 3.70
CA ARG A 261 -30.17 -4.91 2.98
C ARG A 261 -29.27 -4.71 1.77
N GLY A 262 -29.44 -3.61 1.04
CA GLY A 262 -28.61 -3.26 -0.11
C GLY A 262 -27.15 -3.03 0.29
N ARG A 263 -26.91 -2.33 1.40
CA ARG A 263 -25.55 -2.12 1.94
C ARG A 263 -24.90 -3.43 2.37
N TRP A 264 -25.63 -4.29 3.10
CA TRP A 264 -25.13 -5.61 3.47
C TRP A 264 -24.73 -6.44 2.24
N ARG A 265 -25.61 -6.49 1.24
CA ARG A 265 -25.35 -7.20 -0.02
C ARG A 265 -24.11 -6.65 -0.72
N SER A 266 -23.94 -5.32 -0.70
CA SER A 266 -22.78 -4.65 -1.29
C SER A 266 -21.48 -5.06 -0.60
N ILE A 267 -21.45 -5.08 0.73
CA ILE A 267 -20.30 -5.57 1.51
C ILE A 267 -20.00 -7.02 1.13
N LYS A 268 -21.00 -7.91 1.19
CA LYS A 268 -20.83 -9.34 0.88
C LYS A 268 -20.28 -9.56 -0.53
N GLN A 269 -20.85 -8.88 -1.54
CA GLN A 269 -20.42 -8.99 -2.94
C GLN A 269 -19.05 -8.38 -3.20
N TRP A 270 -18.67 -7.34 -2.45
CA TRP A 270 -17.37 -6.69 -2.61
C TRP A 270 -16.22 -7.65 -2.27
N PHE A 271 -16.36 -8.42 -1.18
CA PHE A 271 -15.37 -9.40 -0.74
C PHE A 271 -15.52 -10.78 -1.42
N LEU A 272 -16.74 -11.33 -1.53
CA LEU A 272 -16.95 -12.69 -2.04
C LEU A 272 -17.14 -12.77 -3.56
N GLY A 273 -17.50 -11.66 -4.22
CA GLY A 273 -17.93 -11.65 -5.61
C GLY A 273 -19.35 -12.22 -5.81
N THR A 274 -19.68 -12.51 -7.06
CA THR A 274 -20.92 -13.22 -7.46
C THR A 274 -20.56 -14.38 -8.40
N GLU A 275 -21.51 -15.28 -8.68
CA GLU A 275 -21.27 -16.43 -9.57
C GLU A 275 -20.74 -16.05 -10.97
N HIS A 276 -21.03 -14.82 -11.42
CA HIS A 276 -20.64 -14.33 -12.75
C HIS A 276 -19.58 -13.22 -12.71
N ARG A 277 -19.19 -12.75 -11.52
CA ARG A 277 -18.30 -11.58 -11.38
C ARG A 277 -17.31 -11.81 -10.25
N ASN A 278 -16.02 -11.64 -10.54
CA ASN A 278 -14.97 -11.64 -9.53
C ASN A 278 -15.24 -10.57 -8.46
N SER A 279 -14.77 -10.84 -7.24
CA SER A 279 -14.81 -9.89 -6.13
C SER A 279 -14.09 -8.59 -6.49
N GLU A 280 -14.51 -7.48 -5.87
CA GLU A 280 -13.83 -6.21 -6.07
C GLU A 280 -12.41 -6.27 -5.48
N VAL A 281 -12.19 -7.05 -4.42
CA VAL A 281 -10.86 -7.36 -3.87
C VAL A 281 -9.90 -7.87 -4.97
N LEU A 282 -10.30 -8.89 -5.72
CA LEU A 282 -9.47 -9.48 -6.78
C LEU A 282 -9.17 -8.46 -7.89
N LYS A 283 -10.16 -7.68 -8.31
CA LYS A 283 -9.96 -6.63 -9.31
C LYS A 283 -8.99 -5.56 -8.81
N LEU A 284 -9.09 -5.21 -7.54
CA LEU A 284 -8.20 -4.25 -6.91
C LEU A 284 -6.75 -4.75 -6.94
N PHE A 285 -6.51 -6.04 -6.66
CA PHE A 285 -5.18 -6.63 -6.84
C PHE A 285 -4.70 -6.55 -8.29
N ASP A 286 -5.54 -6.87 -9.26
CA ASP A 286 -5.16 -6.84 -10.68
C ASP A 286 -4.82 -5.42 -11.14
N ILE A 287 -5.69 -4.45 -10.83
CA ILE A 287 -5.52 -3.04 -11.16
C ILE A 287 -4.24 -2.50 -10.51
N THR A 288 -4.02 -2.73 -9.22
CA THR A 288 -2.83 -2.22 -8.55
C THR A 288 -1.55 -2.86 -9.08
N ASN A 289 -1.56 -4.17 -9.37
CA ASN A 289 -0.42 -4.83 -10.01
C ASN A 289 -0.15 -4.29 -11.41
N GLU A 290 -1.19 -3.99 -12.20
CA GLU A 290 -1.03 -3.30 -13.48
C GLU A 290 -0.46 -1.90 -13.33
N LEU A 291 -0.91 -1.13 -12.34
CA LEU A 291 -0.36 0.19 -12.06
C LEU A 291 1.12 0.13 -11.69
N ILE A 292 1.52 -0.78 -10.80
CA ILE A 292 2.94 -0.98 -10.45
C ILE A 292 3.76 -1.35 -11.70
N ARG A 293 3.23 -2.24 -12.55
CA ARG A 293 3.87 -2.60 -13.83
C ARG A 293 3.99 -1.38 -14.76
N LYS A 294 2.95 -0.57 -14.89
CA LYS A 294 2.92 0.64 -15.71
C LYS A 294 3.95 1.67 -15.22
N ILE A 295 3.99 1.94 -13.92
CA ILE A 295 4.98 2.82 -13.28
C ILE A 295 6.41 2.34 -13.56
N THR A 296 6.66 1.04 -13.38
CA THR A 296 7.99 0.46 -13.60
C THR A 296 8.43 0.56 -15.07
N ARG A 297 7.50 0.37 -16.01
CA ARG A 297 7.76 0.55 -17.45
C ARG A 297 8.11 1.99 -17.81
N TYR A 298 7.37 2.99 -17.29
CA TYR A 298 7.73 4.39 -17.53
C TYR A 298 9.08 4.75 -16.95
N ALA A 299 9.39 4.28 -15.73
CA ALA A 299 10.70 4.51 -15.14
C ALA A 299 11.83 3.92 -16.01
N ALA A 300 11.65 2.70 -16.52
CA ALA A 300 12.60 2.08 -17.45
C ALA A 300 12.73 2.90 -18.74
N GLN A 301 11.61 3.34 -19.32
CA GLN A 301 11.59 4.15 -20.54
C GLN A 301 12.27 5.52 -20.35
N ILE A 302 12.11 6.17 -19.20
CA ILE A 302 12.82 7.44 -18.92
C ILE A 302 14.33 7.18 -18.85
N VAL A 303 14.77 6.12 -18.17
CA VAL A 303 16.19 5.74 -18.10
C VAL A 303 16.74 5.40 -19.49
N GLU A 304 15.98 4.66 -20.29
CA GLU A 304 16.34 4.37 -21.68
C GLU A 304 16.41 5.64 -22.52
N ASN A 305 15.47 6.58 -22.39
CA ASN A 305 15.50 7.85 -23.10
C ASN A 305 16.67 8.74 -22.66
N LEU A 306 16.99 8.79 -21.36
CA LEU A 306 18.17 9.49 -20.85
C LEU A 306 19.47 8.88 -21.40
N ASN A 307 19.54 7.55 -21.50
CA ASN A 307 20.68 6.86 -22.10
C ASN A 307 20.70 6.90 -23.63
N SER A 308 19.54 7.03 -24.28
CA SER A 308 19.38 7.16 -25.73
C SER A 308 19.61 8.61 -26.20
N ALA A 309 19.56 9.58 -25.29
CA ALA A 309 19.95 10.97 -25.52
C ALA A 309 21.48 11.18 -25.41
N ALA A 310 22.28 10.12 -25.50
CA ALA A 310 23.70 10.25 -25.85
C ALA A 310 23.82 10.72 -27.30
N ASN A 311 23.55 12.02 -27.54
CA ASN A 311 23.90 12.65 -28.79
C ASN A 311 25.42 12.76 -28.83
N ARG A 312 26.06 11.73 -29.38
CA ARG A 312 27.52 11.64 -29.53
C ARG A 312 28.12 12.93 -30.07
N LYS A 313 27.40 13.62 -30.97
CA LYS A 313 27.81 14.91 -31.55
C LYS A 313 27.87 16.01 -30.50
N GLU A 314 26.88 16.10 -29.62
CA GLU A 314 26.82 17.08 -28.52
C GLU A 314 27.89 16.77 -27.46
N GLU A 315 28.11 15.50 -27.15
CA GLU A 315 29.17 15.03 -26.24
C GLU A 315 30.56 15.39 -26.78
N TYR A 316 30.84 15.08 -28.04
CA TYR A 316 32.09 15.48 -28.69
C TYR A 316 32.25 16.99 -28.77
N LYS A 317 31.16 17.75 -29.02
CA LYS A 317 31.19 19.21 -29.01
C LYS A 317 31.56 19.74 -27.63
N LYS A 318 30.94 19.21 -26.56
CA LYS A 318 31.23 19.61 -25.18
C LYS A 318 32.64 19.23 -24.74
N LEU A 319 33.12 18.07 -25.20
CA LEU A 319 34.50 17.65 -25.00
C LEU A 319 35.46 18.62 -25.69
N ALA A 320 35.19 18.99 -26.95
CA ALA A 320 36.00 19.98 -27.68
C ALA A 320 35.97 21.36 -27.02
N GLU A 321 34.82 21.82 -26.53
CA GLU A 321 34.68 23.06 -25.75
C GLU A 321 35.55 23.00 -24.48
N ARG A 322 35.58 21.85 -23.79
CA ARG A 322 36.43 21.66 -22.60
C ARG A 322 37.91 21.70 -22.95
N PHE A 323 38.33 21.04 -24.03
CA PHE A 323 39.72 21.11 -24.53
C PHE A 323 40.12 22.54 -24.92
N LEU A 324 39.22 23.30 -25.55
CA LEU A 324 39.44 24.71 -25.91
C LEU A 324 39.55 25.62 -24.68
N SER A 325 38.94 25.23 -23.55
CA SER A 325 38.98 26.00 -22.30
C SER A 325 40.20 25.73 -21.41
N CYS A 326 41.01 24.73 -21.73
CA CYS A 326 42.24 24.42 -20.99
C CYS A 326 43.31 25.49 -21.29
N ALA A 327 43.95 26.00 -20.24
CA ALA A 327 44.95 27.06 -20.38
C ALA A 327 46.34 26.52 -20.74
N GLU A 328 46.65 25.31 -20.27
CA GLU A 328 47.96 24.67 -20.44
C GLU A 328 47.86 23.29 -21.08
N LEU A 329 48.91 22.89 -21.80
CA LEU A 329 48.99 21.59 -22.46
C LEU A 329 48.87 20.42 -21.46
N GLU A 330 49.35 20.61 -20.24
CA GLU A 330 49.27 19.59 -19.19
C GLU A 330 47.84 19.32 -18.74
N GLU A 331 46.97 20.34 -18.71
CA GLU A 331 45.54 20.16 -18.45
C GLU A 331 44.85 19.41 -19.59
N CYS A 332 45.21 19.70 -20.84
CA CYS A 332 44.74 18.94 -22.00
C CYS A 332 45.14 17.46 -21.89
N HIS A 333 46.37 17.15 -21.45
CA HIS A 333 46.81 15.77 -21.25
C HIS A 333 46.01 15.08 -20.12
N LYS A 334 45.76 15.77 -19.01
CA LYS A 334 44.93 15.25 -17.89
C LYS A 334 43.49 15.00 -18.35
N LEU A 335 42.89 15.92 -19.09
CA LEU A 335 41.54 15.78 -19.65
C LEU A 335 41.48 14.65 -20.70
N SER A 336 42.51 14.51 -21.53
CA SER A 336 42.65 13.42 -22.49
C SER A 336 42.74 12.06 -21.82
N ALA A 337 43.56 11.92 -20.77
CA ALA A 337 43.61 10.72 -19.96
C ALA A 337 42.26 10.42 -19.30
N LEU A 338 41.50 11.46 -18.92
CA LEU A 338 40.20 11.29 -18.28
C LEU A 338 39.04 11.01 -19.26
N ALA A 339 39.19 11.36 -20.54
CA ALA A 339 38.18 11.15 -21.57
C ALA A 339 38.43 9.89 -22.41
N PHE A 340 39.70 9.59 -22.68
CA PHE A 340 40.16 8.53 -23.59
C PHE A 340 41.05 7.49 -22.93
N GLY A 341 41.38 7.68 -21.65
CA GLY A 341 42.11 6.67 -20.87
C GLY A 341 41.30 5.40 -20.66
N VAL A 342 41.93 4.41 -20.02
CA VAL A 342 41.35 3.08 -19.87
C VAL A 342 40.29 3.09 -18.77
N PHE A 343 39.05 3.36 -19.15
CA PHE A 343 37.91 3.30 -18.23
C PHE A 343 37.37 1.88 -18.13
N ASN A 344 37.88 1.20 -17.12
CA ASN A 344 37.53 -0.14 -16.65
C ASN A 344 38.07 -1.28 -17.53
N SER A 345 38.84 -2.17 -16.89
CA SER A 345 39.22 -3.46 -17.47
C SER A 345 37.95 -4.27 -17.75
N ARG A 346 37.60 -4.46 -19.02
CA ARG A 346 36.51 -5.36 -19.42
C ARG A 346 37.09 -6.75 -19.64
N HIS A 347 36.62 -7.71 -18.87
CA HIS A 347 36.98 -9.12 -19.06
C HIS A 347 36.07 -9.72 -20.12
N LEU A 348 36.66 -10.25 -21.19
CA LEU A 348 35.96 -11.06 -22.18
C LEU A 348 35.80 -12.48 -21.61
N LYS A 349 34.57 -12.99 -21.61
CA LYS A 349 34.26 -14.35 -21.14
C LYS A 349 33.65 -15.15 -22.29
N GLY A 350 34.28 -16.27 -22.63
CA GLY A 350 33.84 -17.22 -23.65
C GLY A 350 34.83 -18.39 -23.74
N ASP A 351 34.53 -19.39 -24.55
CA ASP A 351 35.49 -20.43 -24.95
C ASP A 351 36.48 -19.84 -25.97
N LEU A 352 37.27 -18.88 -25.50
CA LEU A 352 38.35 -18.25 -26.25
C LEU A 352 39.66 -18.85 -25.74
N GLU A 353 40.27 -19.75 -26.50
CA GLU A 353 41.67 -20.12 -26.28
C GLU A 353 42.55 -19.00 -26.84
N ARG A 354 43.19 -18.24 -25.95
CA ARG A 354 44.16 -17.22 -26.37
C ARG A 354 45.40 -17.91 -26.89
N ALA A 355 45.75 -17.66 -28.14
CA ALA A 355 46.96 -18.18 -28.76
C ALA A 355 48.25 -17.55 -28.18
N THR A 356 48.14 -16.36 -27.57
CA THR A 356 49.29 -15.57 -27.10
C THR A 356 48.98 -14.83 -25.80
N GLU A 357 49.90 -14.85 -24.84
CA GLU A 357 49.82 -14.08 -23.58
C GLU A 357 50.56 -12.73 -23.66
N ASN A 358 50.80 -12.21 -24.87
CA ASN A 358 51.56 -10.98 -25.04
C ASN A 358 50.77 -9.76 -24.52
N ILE A 359 51.34 -9.06 -23.54
CA ILE A 359 50.71 -7.94 -22.83
C ILE A 359 50.67 -6.67 -23.69
N THR A 360 51.55 -6.54 -24.69
CA THR A 360 51.60 -5.39 -25.60
C THR A 360 50.79 -5.58 -26.88
N GLY A 361 50.20 -6.75 -27.11
CA GLY A 361 49.36 -7.03 -28.27
C GLY A 361 47.95 -6.45 -28.12
N SER A 362 47.37 -5.92 -29.20
CA SER A 362 46.00 -5.41 -29.18
C SER A 362 45.00 -6.57 -29.25
N VAL A 363 43.95 -6.54 -28.43
CA VAL A 363 42.85 -7.54 -28.46
C VAL A 363 42.15 -7.59 -29.84
N TYR A 364 42.22 -6.52 -30.62
CA TYR A 364 41.68 -6.47 -31.99
C TYR A 364 42.53 -7.22 -33.03
N GLU A 365 43.77 -7.58 -32.70
CA GLU A 365 44.66 -8.37 -33.54
C GLU A 365 44.50 -9.88 -33.30
N GLU A 366 43.81 -10.27 -32.22
CA GLU A 366 43.49 -11.67 -31.92
C GLU A 366 42.31 -12.18 -32.78
N PRO A 367 42.28 -13.48 -33.13
CA PRO A 367 41.17 -14.05 -33.90
C PRO A 367 39.85 -13.92 -33.12
N PRO A 368 38.76 -13.44 -33.76
CA PRO A 368 37.50 -13.20 -33.07
C PRO A 368 36.75 -14.51 -32.77
N LEU A 369 36.05 -14.57 -31.64
CA LEU A 369 35.05 -15.60 -31.39
C LEU A 369 33.79 -15.32 -32.20
N LEU A 370 33.46 -16.19 -33.14
CA LEU A 370 32.23 -16.12 -33.90
C LEU A 370 31.08 -16.68 -33.07
N VAL A 371 30.12 -15.83 -32.73
CA VAL A 371 28.90 -16.22 -32.01
C VAL A 371 27.72 -16.19 -32.98
N GLU A 372 27.11 -17.34 -33.23
CA GLU A 372 25.89 -17.40 -34.03
C GLU A 372 24.72 -16.76 -33.28
N ILE A 373 24.21 -15.64 -33.81
CA ILE A 373 23.04 -14.95 -33.27
C ILE A 373 21.78 -15.66 -33.75
N ARG A 374 20.90 -16.02 -32.80
CA ARG A 374 19.71 -16.84 -33.08
C ARG A 374 18.44 -15.99 -33.19
N PRO A 375 17.53 -16.31 -34.12
CA PRO A 375 16.28 -15.58 -34.29
C PRO A 375 15.31 -15.81 -33.12
N ARG A 376 14.68 -14.73 -32.63
CA ARG A 376 13.70 -14.73 -31.54
C ARG A 376 12.25 -14.91 -32.06
N THR A 377 12.00 -15.87 -32.93
CA THR A 377 10.65 -16.16 -33.47
C THR A 377 9.98 -17.33 -32.74
N ARG A 378 8.64 -17.25 -32.54
CA ARG A 378 7.85 -18.30 -31.84
C ARG A 378 7.95 -19.69 -32.48
N ALA A 379 8.30 -19.78 -33.76
CA ALA A 379 8.43 -21.03 -34.50
C ALA A 379 9.81 -21.71 -34.33
N TYR A 380 10.83 -20.99 -33.87
CA TYR A 380 12.17 -21.54 -33.68
C TYR A 380 12.34 -22.06 -32.24
N ARG A 381 12.22 -23.38 -32.07
CA ARG A 381 12.61 -24.09 -30.85
C ARG A 381 13.85 -24.92 -31.15
N GLU A 382 14.93 -24.62 -30.46
CA GLU A 382 16.13 -25.43 -30.52
C GLU A 382 15.83 -26.82 -29.93
N LYS A 383 16.24 -27.90 -30.62
CA LYS A 383 16.34 -29.20 -29.98
C LYS A 383 17.51 -29.10 -29.01
N SER A 384 17.20 -29.05 -27.71
CA SER A 384 18.20 -29.12 -26.64
C SER A 384 19.25 -30.19 -27.00
N ALA A 385 20.51 -29.77 -27.11
CA ALA A 385 21.62 -30.69 -27.19
C ALA A 385 21.58 -31.53 -25.91
N LYS A 386 21.33 -32.84 -26.06
CA LYS A 386 21.33 -33.77 -24.95
C LYS A 386 22.76 -33.84 -24.41
N THR A 387 23.05 -33.07 -23.37
CA THR A 387 24.25 -33.28 -22.57
C THR A 387 24.12 -34.65 -21.91
N PRO A 388 25.02 -35.62 -22.20
CA PRO A 388 24.98 -36.90 -21.52
C PRO A 388 25.20 -36.64 -20.03
N ILE A 389 24.40 -37.30 -19.19
CA ILE A 389 24.60 -37.26 -17.74
C ILE A 389 25.99 -37.83 -17.47
N VAL A 390 26.93 -36.96 -17.08
CA VAL A 390 28.28 -37.36 -16.70
C VAL A 390 28.14 -38.25 -15.47
N ASP A 391 28.64 -39.48 -15.58
CA ASP A 391 28.59 -40.45 -14.50
C ASP A 391 29.49 -39.98 -13.34
N LYS A 392 28.85 -39.45 -12.29
CA LYS A 392 29.50 -39.00 -11.06
C LYS A 392 29.43 -40.06 -9.95
N SER A 393 29.21 -41.32 -10.29
CA SER A 393 29.08 -42.42 -9.31
C SER A 393 30.29 -42.49 -8.37
N ALA A 394 31.51 -42.39 -8.90
CA ALA A 394 32.73 -42.41 -8.09
C ALA A 394 32.84 -41.21 -7.11
N GLN A 395 32.40 -40.02 -7.52
CA GLN A 395 32.38 -38.85 -6.63
C GLN A 395 31.32 -38.99 -5.53
N LYS A 396 30.14 -39.52 -5.88
CA LYS A 396 29.07 -39.81 -4.91
C LYS A 396 29.51 -40.85 -3.89
N GLU A 397 30.17 -41.92 -4.34
CA GLU A 397 30.64 -43.01 -3.49
C GLU A 397 31.75 -42.53 -2.54
N LYS A 398 32.67 -41.68 -3.01
CA LYS A 398 33.68 -41.04 -2.16
C LYS A 398 33.06 -40.14 -1.09
N LEU A 399 32.11 -39.28 -1.47
CA LEU A 399 31.42 -38.39 -0.52
C LEU A 399 30.57 -39.19 0.48
N TYR A 400 29.91 -40.25 0.02
CA TYR A 400 29.13 -41.15 0.87
C TYR A 400 30.03 -41.89 1.87
N GLY A 401 31.19 -42.37 1.44
CA GLY A 401 32.19 -42.97 2.34
C GLY A 401 32.69 -42.00 3.41
N GLN A 402 32.99 -40.75 3.02
CA GLN A 402 33.39 -39.70 3.97
C GLN A 402 32.29 -39.38 4.99
N TYR A 403 31.04 -39.31 4.54
CA TYR A 403 29.87 -39.06 5.40
C TYR A 403 29.60 -40.22 6.38
N ILE A 404 29.71 -41.47 5.94
CA ILE A 404 29.60 -42.63 6.84
C ILE A 404 30.72 -42.60 7.88
N GLN A 405 31.94 -42.24 7.48
CA GLN A 405 33.08 -42.20 8.40
C GLN A 405 32.93 -41.10 9.45
N SER A 406 32.40 -39.93 9.10
CA SER A 406 32.12 -38.86 10.07
C SER A 406 31.02 -39.29 11.06
N LEU A 407 29.92 -39.88 10.58
CA LEU A 407 28.85 -40.40 11.43
C LEU A 407 29.34 -41.46 12.42
N ARG A 408 30.21 -42.38 11.98
CA ARG A 408 30.79 -43.41 12.87
C ARG A 408 31.65 -42.79 13.97
N ARG A 409 32.51 -41.83 13.63
CA ARG A 409 33.34 -41.11 14.60
C ARG A 409 32.48 -40.35 15.61
N GLU A 410 31.45 -39.66 15.14
CA GLU A 410 30.48 -38.94 15.97
C GLU A 410 29.74 -39.88 16.95
N GLN A 411 29.28 -41.04 16.48
CA GLN A 411 28.65 -42.07 17.32
C GLN A 411 29.61 -42.67 18.34
N GLU A 412 30.88 -42.92 17.97
CA GLU A 412 31.90 -43.44 18.88
C GLU A 412 32.18 -42.47 20.03
N VAL A 413 32.29 -41.17 19.72
CA VAL A 413 32.48 -40.12 20.72
C VAL A 413 31.31 -40.06 21.71
N ILE A 414 30.06 -40.12 21.22
CA ILE A 414 28.88 -40.14 22.09
C ILE A 414 28.84 -41.40 22.97
N LYS A 415 29.20 -42.58 22.42
CA LYS A 415 29.30 -43.82 23.20
C LYS A 415 30.36 -43.74 24.29
N GLY A 416 31.45 -43.02 24.06
CA GLY A 416 32.52 -42.79 25.04
C GLY A 416 32.04 -42.05 26.29
N PHE A 417 30.97 -41.27 26.19
CA PHE A 417 30.38 -40.54 27.33
C PHE A 417 29.34 -41.35 28.11
N ILE A 418 29.03 -42.58 27.69
CA ILE A 418 28.09 -43.47 28.40
C ILE A 418 28.87 -44.26 29.45
N HIS A 419 28.64 -43.96 30.73
CA HIS A 419 29.17 -44.70 31.86
C HIS A 419 28.02 -45.36 32.62
N GLU A 420 28.10 -46.67 32.88
CA GLU A 420 27.06 -47.43 33.59
C GLU A 420 25.64 -47.27 32.99
N ASN A 421 25.52 -47.31 31.66
CA ASN A 421 24.28 -47.06 30.91
C ASN A 421 23.65 -45.68 31.20
N GLN A 422 24.46 -44.71 31.61
CA GLN A 422 24.00 -43.38 31.94
C GLN A 422 24.95 -42.30 31.38
N ILE A 423 24.37 -41.15 31.05
CA ILE A 423 25.13 -39.91 30.79
C ILE A 423 24.74 -38.93 31.89
N ASP A 424 25.73 -38.53 32.68
CA ASP A 424 25.57 -37.52 33.73
C ASP A 424 26.12 -36.17 33.24
N PHE A 425 25.24 -35.19 33.04
CA PHE A 425 25.64 -33.88 32.51
C PHE A 425 26.55 -33.11 33.46
N ALA A 426 26.57 -33.43 34.77
CA ALA A 426 27.47 -32.80 35.73
C ALA A 426 28.90 -33.35 35.66
N ALA A 427 29.09 -34.56 35.12
CA ALA A 427 30.38 -35.24 35.05
C ALA A 427 30.98 -35.26 33.63
N LEU A 428 30.31 -34.65 32.65
CA LEU A 428 30.82 -34.57 31.28
C LEU A 428 32.08 -33.68 31.21
N PRO A 429 33.13 -34.11 30.50
CA PRO A 429 34.28 -33.25 30.19
C PRO A 429 33.88 -32.21 29.13
N GLU A 430 34.85 -31.46 28.60
CA GLU A 430 34.60 -30.55 27.48
C GLU A 430 34.11 -31.31 26.25
N VAL A 431 32.93 -30.95 25.75
CA VAL A 431 32.26 -31.62 24.61
C VAL A 431 32.26 -30.77 23.34
N SER A 432 32.31 -31.42 22.17
CA SER A 432 32.23 -30.71 20.88
C SER A 432 30.82 -30.21 20.57
N THR A 433 30.71 -29.25 19.65
CA THR A 433 29.42 -28.63 19.25
C THR A 433 28.37 -29.65 18.82
N TYR A 434 28.78 -30.71 18.10
CA TYR A 434 27.89 -31.77 17.65
C TYR A 434 27.33 -32.60 18.80
N VAL A 435 28.18 -33.00 19.75
CA VAL A 435 27.80 -33.79 20.92
C VAL A 435 26.81 -33.00 21.78
N ARG A 436 27.11 -31.72 22.05
CA ARG A 436 26.20 -30.81 22.76
C ARG A 436 24.82 -30.76 22.12
N THR A 437 24.78 -30.54 20.80
CA THR A 437 23.52 -30.44 20.03
C THR A 437 22.71 -31.73 20.13
N THR A 438 23.37 -32.89 20.06
CA THR A 438 22.71 -34.20 20.13
C THR A 438 22.17 -34.48 21.53
N LEU A 439 22.95 -34.21 22.58
CA LEU A 439 22.53 -34.39 23.97
C LEU A 439 21.36 -33.46 24.35
N LEU A 440 21.41 -32.18 23.97
CA LEU A 440 20.33 -31.23 24.22
C LEU A 440 19.06 -31.60 23.44
N ARG A 441 19.20 -32.13 22.21
CA ARG A 441 18.07 -32.67 21.45
C ARG A 441 17.41 -33.84 22.18
N TRP A 442 18.18 -34.72 22.81
CA TRP A 442 17.65 -35.82 23.62
C TRP A 442 16.94 -35.32 24.88
N VAL A 443 17.52 -34.36 25.60
CA VAL A 443 16.87 -33.69 26.74
C VAL A 443 15.55 -33.05 26.30
N GLY A 444 15.55 -32.28 25.21
CA GLY A 444 14.34 -31.64 24.68
C GLY A 444 13.25 -32.64 24.31
N ARG A 445 13.60 -33.75 23.65
CA ARG A 445 12.65 -34.83 23.32
C ARG A 445 12.05 -35.48 24.56
N ALA A 446 12.86 -35.75 25.58
CA ALA A 446 12.37 -36.34 26.82
C ALA A 446 11.52 -35.36 27.62
N CYS A 447 11.86 -34.07 27.67
CA CYS A 447 11.04 -33.03 28.32
C CYS A 447 9.67 -32.86 27.68
N ALA A 448 9.57 -33.03 26.36
CA ALA A 448 8.28 -32.97 25.64
C ALA A 448 7.39 -34.21 25.86
N SER A 449 7.96 -35.32 26.35
CA SER A 449 7.23 -36.56 26.63
C SER A 449 6.76 -36.60 28.08
N GLY A 450 5.48 -36.88 28.31
CA GLY A 450 4.89 -36.94 29.65
C GLY A 450 5.56 -37.97 30.59
N GLU A 451 6.18 -39.01 30.03
CA GLU A 451 6.92 -40.04 30.79
C GLU A 451 8.43 -39.76 30.92
N ARG A 452 8.92 -38.60 30.47
CA ARG A 452 10.35 -38.26 30.41
C ARG A 452 11.20 -39.26 29.61
N LYS A 453 10.60 -39.92 28.61
CA LYS A 453 11.28 -40.90 27.74
C LYS A 453 11.53 -40.36 26.34
N GLY A 454 12.62 -40.79 25.73
CA GLY A 454 12.96 -40.49 24.36
C GLY A 454 13.65 -41.66 23.65
N LYS A 455 13.79 -41.56 22.34
CA LYS A 455 14.51 -42.53 21.50
C LYS A 455 15.69 -41.85 20.80
N THR A 456 16.87 -42.45 20.92
CA THR A 456 18.10 -42.01 20.25
C THR A 456 18.04 -42.30 18.75
N GLU A 457 18.96 -41.69 17.98
CA GLU A 457 19.06 -41.91 16.53
C GLU A 457 19.45 -43.36 16.19
N ASP A 458 20.17 -44.03 17.10
CA ASP A 458 20.53 -45.45 17.02
C ASP A 458 19.40 -46.39 17.53
N GLY A 459 18.25 -45.84 17.91
CA GLY A 459 17.07 -46.59 18.30
C GLY A 459 16.99 -47.05 19.75
N ARG A 460 17.97 -46.70 20.60
CA ARG A 460 17.92 -46.98 22.05
C ARG A 460 16.91 -46.07 22.76
N ILE A 461 16.12 -46.65 23.65
CA ILE A 461 15.19 -45.93 24.52
C ILE A 461 15.97 -45.41 25.74
N PHE A 462 15.72 -44.16 26.11
CA PHE A 462 16.30 -43.56 27.31
C PHE A 462 15.23 -42.82 28.10
N ARG A 463 15.47 -42.72 29.41
CA ARG A 463 14.68 -41.90 30.34
C ARG A 463 15.56 -40.76 30.87
N LEU A 464 15.01 -39.56 30.92
CA LEU A 464 15.62 -38.41 31.55
C LEU A 464 15.24 -38.37 33.03
N LEU A 465 16.24 -38.31 33.90
CA LEU A 465 16.06 -38.09 35.33
C LEU A 465 16.29 -36.62 35.65
N ASP A 466 15.27 -36.01 36.25
CA ASP A 466 15.32 -34.63 36.73
C ASP A 466 16.22 -34.55 37.98
N PRO A 467 17.09 -33.53 38.10
CA PRO A 467 17.88 -33.31 39.31
C PRO A 467 16.99 -32.86 40.49
N PRO A 468 17.49 -32.97 41.74
CA PRO A 468 16.83 -32.36 42.89
C PRO A 468 16.58 -30.86 42.67
N PRO A 469 15.51 -30.28 43.27
CA PRO A 469 15.14 -28.88 43.05
C PRO A 469 16.31 -27.93 43.33
N GLY A 470 16.67 -27.10 42.34
CA GLY A 470 17.73 -26.08 42.45
C GLY A 470 19.14 -26.53 42.08
N VAL A 471 19.38 -27.82 41.81
CA VAL A 471 20.70 -28.31 41.41
C VAL A 471 20.95 -28.06 39.91
N ARG A 472 21.96 -27.25 39.61
CA ARG A 472 22.40 -26.90 38.24
C ARG A 472 23.84 -27.37 38.01
N CYS A 473 24.17 -27.68 36.76
CA CYS A 473 25.52 -27.97 36.30
C CYS A 473 25.93 -27.04 35.16
N ARG A 474 27.23 -26.94 34.93
CA ARG A 474 27.81 -26.19 33.81
C ARG A 474 28.39 -27.18 32.79
N LEU A 475 27.75 -27.29 31.64
CA LEU A 475 28.23 -28.08 30.51
C LEU A 475 29.26 -27.26 29.71
N ARG A 476 30.52 -27.68 29.73
CA ARG A 476 31.61 -27.02 29.00
C ARG A 476 31.65 -27.50 27.56
N CYS A 477 31.59 -26.60 26.60
CA CYS A 477 31.63 -26.93 25.18
C CYS A 477 32.69 -26.11 24.46
N GLU A 478 33.23 -26.63 23.36
CA GLU A 478 34.23 -25.93 22.53
C GLU A 478 33.76 -24.53 22.06
N ASP A 479 32.44 -24.33 21.95
CA ASP A 479 31.80 -23.09 21.53
C ASP A 479 31.17 -22.27 22.68
N GLY A 480 31.46 -22.63 23.93
CA GLY A 480 31.07 -21.89 25.13
C GLY A 480 30.42 -22.74 26.24
N ASP A 481 30.30 -22.16 27.43
CA ASP A 481 29.72 -22.82 28.61
C ASP A 481 28.19 -22.64 28.67
N LEU A 482 27.45 -23.73 28.89
CA LEU A 482 26.01 -23.70 29.10
C LEU A 482 25.65 -24.08 30.54
N GLU A 483 24.92 -23.21 31.23
CA GLU A 483 24.39 -23.50 32.56
C GLU A 483 22.97 -24.11 32.47
N MET A 484 22.79 -25.34 32.96
CA MET A 484 21.55 -26.09 32.84
C MET A 484 21.28 -26.93 34.10
N PRO A 485 20.06 -27.45 34.31
CA PRO A 485 19.82 -28.43 35.37
C PRO A 485 20.70 -29.67 35.19
N ALA A 486 21.18 -30.25 36.30
CA ALA A 486 22.05 -31.43 36.32
C ALA A 486 21.31 -32.73 35.93
N TYR A 487 20.79 -32.77 34.71
CA TYR A 487 20.06 -33.90 34.18
C TYR A 487 20.94 -35.15 34.07
N LYS A 488 20.28 -36.31 34.13
CA LYS A 488 20.89 -37.62 33.94
C LYS A 488 20.08 -38.39 32.89
N ILE A 489 20.72 -38.84 31.81
CA ILE A 489 20.08 -39.68 30.80
C ILE A 489 20.42 -41.13 31.11
N CYS A 490 19.42 -41.95 31.46
CA CYS A 490 19.58 -43.38 31.71
C CYS A 490 19.03 -44.17 30.51
N PHE A 491 19.86 -45.01 29.90
CA PHE A 491 19.45 -45.89 28.82
C PHE A 491 18.80 -47.15 29.38
N GLU A 492 17.65 -47.53 28.83
CA GLU A 492 16.99 -48.79 29.20
C GLU A 492 17.70 -49.94 28.45
N GLU A 493 18.17 -50.96 29.16
CA GLU A 493 18.72 -52.17 28.53
C GLU A 493 17.62 -52.88 27.75
N GLY A 494 17.74 -52.88 26.42
CA GLY A 494 16.84 -53.65 25.57
C GLY A 494 17.01 -55.14 25.85
N ARG A 495 15.94 -55.82 26.29
CA ARG A 495 15.75 -57.25 26.00
C ARG A 495 15.95 -57.42 24.50
N ARG A 496 17.06 -58.05 24.09
CA ARG A 496 17.27 -58.49 22.71
C ARG A 496 16.17 -59.50 22.37
N GLY A 497 15.19 -59.07 21.59
CA GLY A 497 14.30 -59.95 20.83
C GLY A 497 14.90 -60.19 19.46
#